data_AF-A0A2N1M7Q8-F1
#
_entry.id   AF-A0A2N1M7Q8-F1
#
_cell.length_a   1.000
_cell.length_b   1.000
_cell.length_c   1.000
_cell.angle_alpha   90.00
_cell.angle_beta   90.00
_cell.angle_gamma   90.00
#
_symmetry.space_group_name_H-M   'P 1'
#
loop_
_entity.id
_entity.type
_entity.pdbx_description
1 polymer ?
#
loop_
_entity_poly.entity_id
_entity_poly.type
_entity_poly.pdbx_seq_one_letter_code
_entity_poly.pdbx_strand_id
1 'polypeptide(L)'
;MDNIDNTDTIFDNEEEVTTWVNNNKKTFLKAFFDRFQDIYDKFLTEVVKCKKIEEYIELEIKCTSVSKLGKIPVRLNKPEMKVPAVYYFLSLFLIKFAGVHLNNLVEIILCCEQIATANFRRIETRYSALQEDFADLEKIVGKSADSDLINRLAIQDLENKIRNLEADIIAKE
;
A
#
# COMPACT_ATOMS: atom_id res chain seq x y z
N MET A 1 -27.86 -21.23 -23.68
CA MET A 1 -26.42 -21.22 -23.99
C MET A 1 -26.13 -19.78 -24.30
N ASP A 2 -26.03 -19.00 -23.23
CA ASP A 2 -25.86 -17.56 -23.30
C ASP A 2 -24.48 -17.26 -22.74
N ASN A 3 -23.69 -16.59 -23.59
CA ASN A 3 -22.35 -16.09 -23.34
C ASN A 3 -22.30 -15.36 -21.99
N ILE A 4 -21.60 -15.95 -21.03
CA ILE A 4 -20.95 -15.18 -19.96
C ILE A 4 -19.68 -14.63 -20.60
N ASP A 5 -19.84 -13.52 -21.31
CA ASP A 5 -18.75 -12.71 -21.82
C ASP A 5 -18.25 -11.83 -20.66
N ASN A 6 -16.97 -11.98 -20.35
CA ASN A 6 -16.08 -11.02 -19.71
C ASN A 6 -16.67 -10.02 -18.70
N THR A 7 -16.38 -10.25 -17.42
CA THR A 7 -16.08 -9.15 -16.50
C THR A 7 -14.82 -9.45 -15.69
N ASP A 8 -13.73 -9.77 -16.39
CA ASP A 8 -12.38 -9.35 -15.98
C ASP A 8 -12.23 -7.86 -16.29
N THR A 9 -13.08 -7.00 -15.73
CA THR A 9 -12.79 -5.57 -15.66
C THR A 9 -11.89 -5.34 -14.46
N ILE A 10 -10.64 -5.81 -14.61
CA ILE A 10 -9.50 -5.23 -13.90
C ILE A 10 -9.55 -3.75 -14.24
N PHE A 11 -9.77 -2.89 -13.25
CA PHE A 11 -9.90 -1.45 -13.45
C PHE A 11 -8.63 -0.89 -14.11
N ASP A 12 -8.72 -0.66 -15.42
CA ASP A 12 -7.83 0.13 -16.27
C ASP A 12 -7.86 1.60 -15.84
N ASN A 13 -7.24 1.92 -14.70
CA ASN A 13 -6.86 3.30 -14.38
C ASN A 13 -5.34 3.42 -14.27
N GLU A 14 -4.64 2.75 -15.19
CA GLU A 14 -3.19 2.77 -15.30
C GLU A 14 -2.64 4.21 -15.41
N GLU A 15 -3.37 5.11 -16.07
CA GLU A 15 -3.04 6.54 -16.16
C GLU A 15 -3.16 7.26 -14.80
N GLU A 16 -4.21 6.98 -14.04
CA GLU A 16 -4.41 7.55 -12.70
C GLU A 16 -3.32 7.05 -11.74
N VAL A 17 -3.06 5.74 -11.75
CA VAL A 17 -2.00 5.11 -10.94
C VAL A 17 -0.64 5.69 -11.32
N THR A 18 -0.34 5.81 -12.63
CA THR A 18 0.92 6.38 -13.11
C THR A 18 1.07 7.84 -12.68
N THR A 19 -0.01 8.63 -12.75
CA THR A 19 -0.02 10.03 -12.30
C THR A 19 0.21 10.13 -10.80
N TRP A 20 -0.45 9.28 -10.01
CA TRP A 20 -0.27 9.20 -8.56
C TRP A 20 1.17 8.81 -8.18
N VAL A 21 1.75 7.80 -8.84
CA VAL A 21 3.15 7.38 -8.64
C VAL A 21 4.10 8.53 -8.97
N ASN A 22 3.90 9.21 -10.10
CA ASN A 22 4.74 10.33 -10.52
C ASN A 22 4.66 11.51 -9.54
N ASN A 23 3.48 11.82 -9.01
CA ASN A 23 3.32 12.87 -8.02
C ASN A 23 4.00 12.51 -6.70
N ASN A 24 3.85 11.27 -6.21
CA ASN A 24 4.55 10.81 -5.02
C ASN A 24 6.07 10.84 -5.19
N LYS A 25 6.58 10.40 -6.35
CA LYS A 25 8.00 10.48 -6.67
C LYS A 25 8.52 11.92 -6.61
N LYS A 26 7.78 12.88 -7.19
CA LYS A 26 8.14 14.31 -7.11
C LYS A 26 8.18 14.80 -5.67
N THR A 27 7.20 14.42 -4.83
CA THR A 27 7.14 14.80 -3.42
C THR A 27 8.35 14.29 -2.64
N PHE A 28 8.69 13.01 -2.78
CA PHE A 28 9.84 12.44 -2.07
C PHE A 28 11.18 12.98 -2.56
N LEU A 29 11.32 13.19 -3.88
CA LEU A 29 12.51 13.86 -4.43
C LEU A 29 12.65 15.28 -3.91
N LYS A 30 11.57 16.05 -3.85
CA LYS A 30 11.58 17.40 -3.28
C LYS A 30 11.98 17.36 -1.80
N ALA A 31 11.37 16.48 -1.01
CA ALA A 31 11.72 16.31 0.40
C ALA A 31 13.21 15.93 0.61
N PHE A 32 13.79 15.17 -0.31
CA PHE A 32 15.24 14.91 -0.32
C PHE A 32 16.04 16.18 -0.63
N PHE A 33 15.72 16.88 -1.71
CA PHE A 33 16.46 18.06 -2.17
C PHE A 33 16.37 19.25 -1.21
N ASP A 34 15.23 19.46 -0.55
CA ASP A 34 15.03 20.54 0.42
C ASP A 34 16.04 20.44 1.58
N ARG A 35 16.55 19.24 1.89
CA ARG A 35 17.62 19.03 2.89
C ARG A 35 18.99 19.56 2.44
N PHE A 36 19.20 19.69 1.14
CA PHE A 36 20.44 20.19 0.54
C PHE A 36 20.41 21.69 0.24
N GLN A 37 19.24 22.32 0.28
CA GLN A 37 19.07 23.71 -0.14
C GLN A 37 19.96 24.68 0.68
N ASP A 38 20.07 24.46 1.99
CA ASP A 38 20.87 25.28 2.90
C ASP A 38 22.18 24.58 3.34
N ILE A 39 22.59 23.51 2.66
CA ILE A 39 23.73 22.69 3.12
C ILE A 39 25.03 23.49 3.14
N TYR A 40 25.19 24.42 2.20
CA TYR A 40 26.36 25.28 2.09
C TYR A 40 26.48 26.21 3.30
N ASP A 41 25.39 26.89 3.62
CA ASP A 41 25.32 27.90 4.69
C ASP A 41 25.39 27.26 6.08
N LYS A 42 24.83 26.05 6.24
CA LYS A 42 24.75 25.37 7.53
C LYS A 42 25.94 24.48 7.86
N PHE A 43 26.56 23.84 6.86
CA PHE A 43 27.51 22.74 7.11
C PHE A 43 28.78 22.80 6.27
N LEU A 44 28.69 23.06 4.96
CA LEU A 44 29.88 22.94 4.09
C LEU A 44 30.98 23.95 4.44
N THR A 45 30.60 25.15 4.86
CA THR A 45 31.55 26.18 5.29
C THR A 45 32.40 25.73 6.49
N GLU A 46 31.84 24.91 7.39
CA GLU A 46 32.58 24.36 8.53
C GLU A 46 33.46 23.17 8.12
N VAL A 47 32.94 22.29 7.25
CA VAL A 47 33.71 21.13 6.72
C VAL A 47 34.95 21.59 5.94
N VAL A 48 34.85 22.68 5.16
CA VAL A 48 35.97 23.23 4.39
C VAL A 48 37.07 23.80 5.30
N LYS A 49 36.74 24.19 6.52
CA LYS A 49 37.73 24.71 7.50
C LYS A 49 38.51 23.57 8.17
N CYS A 50 38.04 22.33 8.12
CA CYS A 50 38.74 21.19 8.68
C CYS A 50 40.05 20.92 7.93
N LYS A 51 41.17 20.94 8.65
CA LYS A 51 42.51 20.63 8.13
C LYS A 51 42.98 19.24 8.57
N LYS A 52 42.42 18.73 9.66
CA LYS A 52 42.76 17.42 10.24
C LYS A 52 41.52 16.54 10.36
N ILE A 53 41.76 15.24 10.45
CA ILE A 53 40.69 14.24 10.57
C ILE A 53 39.95 14.37 11.90
N GLU A 54 40.63 14.73 12.98
CA GLU A 54 40.04 14.89 14.31
C GLU A 54 39.02 16.04 14.34
N GLU A 55 39.34 17.16 13.69
CA GLU A 55 38.43 18.32 13.56
C GLU A 55 37.15 17.95 12.80
N TYR A 56 37.28 17.12 11.76
CA TYR A 56 36.13 16.61 11.00
C TYR A 56 35.26 15.68 11.85
N ILE A 57 35.86 14.81 12.66
CA ILE A 57 35.14 13.89 13.55
C ILE A 57 34.33 14.66 14.60
N GLU A 58 34.90 15.70 15.22
CA GLU A 58 34.18 16.54 16.18
C GLU A 58 33.01 17.29 15.54
N LEU A 59 33.19 17.81 14.33
CA LEU A 59 32.14 18.47 13.56
C LEU A 59 30.99 17.51 13.22
N GLU A 60 31.33 16.27 12.82
CA GLU A 60 30.35 15.23 12.49
C GLU A 60 29.49 14.86 13.72
N ILE A 61 30.09 14.77 14.91
CA ILE A 61 29.37 14.52 16.16
C ILE A 61 28.38 15.66 16.46
N LYS A 62 28.78 16.92 16.28
CA LYS A 62 27.91 18.08 16.51
C LYS A 62 26.77 18.18 15.50
N CYS A 63 27.00 17.80 14.24
CA CYS A 63 25.98 17.79 13.19
C CYS A 63 24.85 16.75 13.41
N THR A 64 24.92 15.93 14.47
CA THR A 64 23.86 15.05 15.00
C THR A 64 22.91 14.50 13.93
N SER A 65 23.34 13.41 13.28
CA SER A 65 22.51 12.32 12.67
C SER A 65 23.24 11.62 11.52
N VAL A 66 24.40 12.12 11.11
CA VAL A 66 25.28 11.46 10.14
C VAL A 66 25.90 10.23 10.80
N SER A 67 25.25 9.07 10.60
CA SER A 67 25.58 7.68 10.97
C SER A 67 26.92 7.43 11.70
N LYS A 68 26.86 6.55 12.73
CA LYS A 68 28.02 5.95 13.43
C LYS A 68 29.21 5.85 12.50
N LEU A 69 30.35 6.46 12.88
CA LEU A 69 31.63 6.47 12.17
C LEU A 69 31.85 5.19 11.36
N GLY A 70 31.34 5.17 10.12
CA GLY A 70 31.64 4.11 9.18
C GLY A 70 33.14 4.17 8.94
N LYS A 71 33.79 3.00 8.78
CA LYS A 71 35.23 2.89 8.52
C LYS A 71 35.63 3.98 7.51
N ILE A 72 36.32 5.01 8.00
CA ILE A 72 36.81 6.09 7.16
C ILE A 72 37.63 5.41 6.08
N PRO A 73 37.36 5.66 4.78
CA PRO A 73 38.16 5.04 3.72
C PRO A 73 39.62 5.31 4.03
N VAL A 74 40.39 4.23 4.22
CA VAL A 74 41.76 4.18 4.80
C VAL A 74 42.82 4.91 3.94
N ARG A 75 42.43 5.83 3.05
CA ARG A 75 43.30 6.48 2.07
C ARG A 75 43.22 8.00 2.14
N LEU A 76 43.40 8.58 3.33
CA LEU A 76 43.66 10.02 3.50
C LEU A 76 45.14 10.40 3.29
N ASN A 77 46.06 9.43 3.42
CA ASN A 77 47.50 9.71 3.58
C ASN A 77 48.40 9.16 2.46
N LYS A 78 47.88 8.92 1.25
CA LYS A 78 48.77 8.60 0.12
C LYS A 78 49.26 9.91 -0.53
N PRO A 79 50.57 10.20 -0.52
CA PRO A 79 51.13 11.42 -1.12
C PRO A 79 50.93 11.50 -2.65
N GLU A 80 50.50 10.41 -3.28
CA GLU A 80 50.25 10.30 -4.72
C GLU A 80 48.90 10.90 -5.17
N MET A 81 47.93 11.09 -4.26
CA MET A 81 46.63 11.65 -4.62
C MET A 81 46.61 13.18 -4.46
N LYS A 82 46.71 13.89 -5.58
CA LYS A 82 46.61 15.36 -5.70
C LYS A 82 45.19 15.93 -5.47
N VAL A 83 44.34 15.27 -4.68
CA VAL A 83 43.02 15.81 -4.35
C VAL A 83 43.16 16.57 -3.04
N PRO A 84 42.97 17.91 -3.01
CA PRO A 84 43.01 18.67 -1.75
C PRO A 84 42.10 18.03 -0.70
N ALA A 85 42.60 17.84 0.52
CA ALA A 85 41.91 17.13 1.61
C ALA A 85 40.47 17.65 1.84
N VAL A 86 40.25 18.94 1.59
CA VAL A 86 38.94 19.61 1.61
C VAL A 86 37.90 18.90 0.73
N TYR A 87 38.23 18.51 -0.51
CA TYR A 87 37.27 17.85 -1.40
C TYR A 87 36.92 16.43 -0.93
N TYR A 88 37.85 15.77 -0.25
CA TYR A 88 37.61 14.45 0.34
C TYR A 88 36.64 14.55 1.52
N PHE A 89 36.89 15.45 2.47
CA PHE A 89 35.98 15.67 3.61
C PHE A 89 34.60 16.13 3.14
N LEU A 90 34.55 17.00 2.13
CA LEU A 90 33.30 17.43 1.52
C LEU A 90 32.52 16.26 0.92
N SER A 91 33.20 15.41 0.14
CA SER A 91 32.57 14.24 -0.50
C SER A 91 32.06 13.24 0.55
N LEU A 92 32.85 12.95 1.58
CA LEU A 92 32.43 12.06 2.67
C LEU A 92 31.21 12.60 3.40
N PHE A 93 31.22 13.89 3.76
CA PHE A 93 30.11 14.53 4.44
C PHE A 93 28.83 14.43 3.61
N LEU A 94 28.89 14.82 2.33
CA LEU A 94 27.74 14.80 1.43
C LEU A 94 27.19 13.38 1.21
N ILE A 95 28.05 12.38 1.04
CA ILE A 95 27.64 10.98 0.86
C ILE A 95 26.91 10.48 2.11
N LYS A 96 27.48 10.70 3.30
CA LYS A 96 26.86 10.23 4.54
C LYS A 96 25.56 11.00 4.83
N PHE A 97 25.54 12.31 4.60
CA PHE A 97 24.35 13.14 4.78
C PHE A 97 23.21 12.71 3.84
N ALA A 98 23.53 12.44 2.57
CA ALA A 98 22.58 11.85 1.61
C ALA A 98 22.07 10.48 2.08
N GLY A 99 22.97 9.64 2.58
CA GLY A 99 22.63 8.32 3.10
C GLY A 99 21.60 8.35 4.24
N VAL A 100 21.74 9.27 5.19
CA VAL A 100 20.78 9.43 6.30
C VAL A 100 19.40 9.81 5.80
N HIS A 101 19.33 10.84 4.94
CA HIS A 101 18.04 11.31 4.44
C HIS A 101 17.38 10.29 3.52
N LEU A 102 18.16 9.58 2.71
CA LEU A 102 17.65 8.46 1.92
C LEU A 102 17.10 7.35 2.81
N ASN A 103 17.81 6.97 3.88
CA ASN A 103 17.35 5.94 4.80
C ASN A 103 16.00 6.30 5.45
N ASN A 104 15.86 7.54 5.92
CA ASN A 104 14.61 8.03 6.50
C ASN A 104 13.45 8.00 5.48
N LEU A 105 13.72 8.36 4.21
CA LEU A 105 12.71 8.29 3.16
C LEU A 105 12.30 6.85 2.85
N VAL A 106 13.26 5.92 2.81
CA VAL A 106 12.99 4.49 2.63
C VAL A 106 12.13 3.95 3.77
N GLU A 107 12.44 4.31 5.03
CA GLU A 107 11.63 3.91 6.20
C GLU A 107 10.19 4.40 6.09
N ILE A 108 9.96 5.64 5.65
CA ILE A 108 8.62 6.19 5.42
C ILE A 108 7.87 5.39 4.36
N ILE A 109 8.52 5.10 3.23
CA ILE A 109 7.91 4.34 2.13
C ILE A 109 7.53 2.91 2.59
N LEU A 110 8.43 2.23 3.30
CA LEU A 110 8.17 0.90 3.86
C LEU A 110 7.00 0.92 4.85
N CYS A 111 6.91 1.95 5.70
CA CYS A 111 5.79 2.10 6.62
C CYS A 111 4.46 2.28 5.87
N CYS A 112 4.44 3.11 4.82
CA CYS A 112 3.27 3.28 3.97
C CYS A 112 2.83 1.96 3.31
N GLU A 113 3.77 1.16 2.80
CA GLU A 113 3.50 -0.16 2.21
C GLU A 113 2.85 -1.10 3.23
N GLN A 114 3.38 -1.15 4.46
CA GLN A 114 2.84 -1.98 5.53
C GLN A 114 1.38 -1.61 5.87
N ILE A 115 1.10 -0.31 5.95
CA ILE A 115 -0.26 0.21 6.22
C ILE A 115 -1.20 -0.14 5.07
N ALA A 116 -0.78 0.06 3.82
CA ALA A 116 -1.57 -0.27 2.64
C ALA A 116 -1.90 -1.77 2.59
N THR A 117 -0.91 -2.62 2.84
CA THR A 117 -1.09 -4.08 2.90
C THR A 117 -2.07 -4.50 4.00
N ALA A 118 -1.98 -3.90 5.19
CA ALA A 118 -2.89 -4.19 6.28
C ALA A 118 -4.34 -3.79 5.95
N ASN A 119 -4.52 -2.62 5.31
CA ASN A 119 -5.82 -2.15 4.85
C ASN A 119 -6.40 -3.06 3.78
N PHE A 120 -5.58 -3.49 2.81
CA PHE A 120 -6.01 -4.42 1.76
C PHE A 120 -6.52 -5.75 2.35
N ARG A 121 -5.75 -6.38 3.25
CA ARG A 121 -6.20 -7.61 3.94
C ARG A 121 -7.50 -7.43 4.72
N ARG A 122 -7.69 -6.26 5.35
CA ARG A 122 -8.93 -5.95 6.08
C ARG A 122 -10.12 -5.84 5.12
N ILE A 123 -9.94 -5.24 3.95
CA ILE A 123 -10.97 -5.15 2.91
C ILE A 123 -11.30 -6.54 2.39
N GLU A 124 -10.28 -7.33 2.05
CA GLU A 124 -10.42 -8.71 1.56
C GLU A 124 -11.20 -9.57 2.56
N THR A 125 -10.85 -9.52 3.85
CA THR A 125 -11.57 -10.27 4.91
C THR A 125 -13.04 -9.89 4.98
N ARG A 126 -13.36 -8.59 4.90
CA ARG A 126 -14.74 -8.09 4.92
C ARG A 126 -15.52 -8.50 3.68
N TYR A 127 -14.87 -8.48 2.53
CA TYR A 127 -15.48 -8.89 1.28
C TYR A 127 -15.84 -10.38 1.31
N SER A 128 -14.93 -11.24 1.77
CA SER A 128 -15.21 -12.68 1.91
C SER A 128 -16.36 -12.96 2.88
N ALA A 129 -16.41 -12.26 4.03
CA ALA A 129 -17.52 -12.40 4.98
C ALA A 129 -18.86 -11.96 4.36
N LEU A 130 -18.87 -10.84 3.63
CA LEU A 130 -20.07 -10.36 2.94
C LEU A 130 -20.53 -11.33 1.84
N GLN A 131 -19.59 -11.96 1.13
CA GLN A 131 -19.90 -12.95 0.11
C GLN A 131 -20.54 -14.22 0.71
N GLU A 132 -20.08 -14.65 1.89
CA GLU A 132 -20.69 -15.74 2.65
C GLU A 132 -22.12 -15.37 3.09
N ASP A 133 -22.30 -14.17 3.67
CA ASP A 133 -23.62 -13.67 4.08
C ASP A 133 -24.61 -13.65 2.91
N PHE A 134 -24.16 -13.22 1.71
CA PHE A 134 -25.01 -13.22 0.51
C PHE A 134 -25.38 -14.64 0.05
N ALA A 135 -24.43 -15.58 0.09
CA ALA A 135 -24.70 -16.97 -0.28
C ALA A 135 -25.70 -17.63 0.68
N ASP A 136 -25.59 -17.35 1.97
CA ASP A 136 -26.54 -17.82 2.98
C ASP A 136 -27.92 -17.20 2.79
N LEU A 137 -27.99 -15.91 2.48
CA LEU A 137 -29.25 -15.22 2.19
C LEU A 137 -29.93 -15.81 0.95
N GLU A 138 -29.18 -16.06 -0.13
CA GLU A 138 -29.69 -16.68 -1.36
C GLU A 138 -30.29 -18.07 -1.09
N LYS A 139 -29.62 -18.87 -0.27
CA LYS A 139 -30.11 -20.19 0.16
C LYS A 139 -31.38 -20.11 0.99
N ILE A 140 -31.52 -19.10 1.85
CA ILE A 140 -32.74 -18.86 2.65
C ILE A 140 -33.89 -18.46 1.72
N VAL A 141 -33.65 -17.52 0.81
CA VAL A 141 -34.67 -17.04 -0.14
C VAL A 141 -35.14 -18.17 -1.06
N GLY A 142 -34.21 -18.97 -1.59
CA GLY A 142 -34.56 -20.14 -2.43
C GLY A 142 -35.47 -21.13 -1.69
N LYS A 143 -35.14 -21.49 -0.44
CA LYS A 143 -35.98 -22.37 0.38
C LYS A 143 -37.36 -21.80 0.68
N SER A 144 -37.47 -20.48 0.89
CA SER A 144 -38.75 -19.83 1.15
C SER A 144 -39.64 -19.83 -0.10
N ALA A 145 -39.06 -19.57 -1.27
CA ALA A 145 -39.78 -19.60 -2.54
C ALA A 145 -40.30 -21.02 -2.85
N ASP A 146 -39.48 -22.05 -2.60
CA ASP A 146 -39.88 -23.45 -2.77
C ASP A 146 -41.00 -23.84 -1.81
N SER A 147 -40.93 -23.40 -0.54
CA SER A 147 -41.97 -23.64 0.45
C SER A 147 -43.31 -23.02 0.06
N ASP A 148 -43.32 -21.77 -0.42
CA ASP A 148 -44.53 -21.10 -0.87
C ASP A 148 -45.15 -21.78 -2.10
N LEU A 149 -44.33 -22.26 -3.03
CA LEU A 149 -44.78 -23.02 -4.19
C LEU A 149 -45.42 -24.36 -3.76
N ILE A 150 -44.78 -25.10 -2.85
CA ILE A 150 -45.30 -26.38 -2.32
C ILE A 150 -46.64 -26.17 -1.61
N ASN A 151 -46.76 -25.12 -0.79
CA ASN A 151 -48.00 -24.82 -0.08
C ASN A 151 -49.13 -24.45 -1.05
N ARG A 152 -48.85 -23.67 -2.10
CA ARG A 152 -49.84 -23.34 -3.14
C ARG A 152 -50.30 -24.58 -3.92
N LEU A 153 -49.37 -25.46 -4.29
CA LEU A 153 -49.69 -26.72 -4.97
C LEU A 153 -50.58 -27.62 -4.09
N ALA A 154 -50.30 -27.70 -2.79
CA ALA A 154 -51.10 -28.48 -1.85
C ALA A 154 -52.53 -27.94 -1.67
N ILE A 155 -52.69 -26.60 -1.61
CA ILE A 155 -54.02 -25.97 -1.56
C ILE A 155 -54.81 -26.27 -2.83
N GLN A 156 -54.20 -26.14 -4.00
CA GLN A 156 -54.85 -26.41 -5.28
C GLN A 156 -55.31 -27.88 -5.42
N ASP A 157 -54.52 -28.84 -4.93
CA ASP A 157 -54.90 -30.25 -4.89
C ASP A 157 -56.12 -30.48 -3.98
N LEU A 158 -56.15 -29.87 -2.80
CA LEU A 158 -57.28 -29.94 -1.87
C LEU A 158 -58.56 -29.32 -2.46
N GLU A 159 -58.45 -28.15 -3.11
CA GLU A 159 -59.58 -27.49 -3.79
C GLU A 159 -60.17 -28.34 -4.93
N ASN A 160 -59.30 -29.04 -5.69
CA ASN A 160 -59.75 -29.98 -6.73
C ASN A 160 -60.48 -31.18 -6.12
N LYS A 161 -59.96 -31.75 -5.02
CA LYS A 161 -60.61 -32.86 -4.31
C LYS A 161 -61.97 -32.46 -3.78
N ILE A 162 -62.11 -31.27 -3.18
CA ILE A 162 -63.39 -30.75 -2.69
C ILE A 162 -64.38 -30.64 -3.84
N ARG A 163 -64.00 -29.99 -4.95
CA ARG A 163 -64.88 -29.86 -6.13
C ARG A 163 -65.34 -31.21 -6.70
N ASN A 164 -64.46 -32.20 -6.74
CA ASN A 164 -64.84 -33.54 -7.18
C ASN A 164 -65.83 -34.20 -6.22
N LEU A 165 -65.63 -34.05 -4.91
CA LEU A 165 -66.57 -34.57 -3.90
C LEU A 165 -67.92 -33.86 -3.95
N GLU A 166 -67.94 -32.55 -4.19
CA GLU A 166 -69.18 -31.77 -4.39
C GLU A 166 -69.93 -32.25 -5.64
N ALA A 167 -69.22 -32.48 -6.75
CA ALA A 167 -69.82 -33.03 -7.97
C ALA A 167 -70.40 -34.44 -7.76
N ASP A 168 -69.71 -35.30 -7.02
CA ASP A 168 -70.18 -36.65 -6.69
C ASP A 168 -71.41 -36.65 -5.77
N ILE A 169 -71.53 -35.67 -4.88
CA ILE A 169 -72.72 -35.49 -4.03
C ILE A 169 -73.90 -35.03 -4.87
N ILE A 170 -73.71 -34.00 -5.70
CA ILE A 170 -74.76 -33.46 -6.58
C ILE A 170 -75.25 -34.54 -7.57
N ALA A 171 -74.36 -35.39 -8.06
CA ALA A 171 -74.74 -36.48 -8.97
C ALA A 171 -75.53 -37.61 -8.29
N LYS A 172 -75.55 -37.67 -6.95
CA LYS A 172 -76.27 -38.67 -6.15
C LYS A 172 -77.59 -38.16 -5.56
N GLU A 173 -77.85 -36.87 -5.65
CA GLU A 173 -79.09 -36.20 -5.23
C GLU A 173 -80.10 -36.12 -6.39
#